data_AF-A0A3D8PP56-F1
#
_entry.id   AF-A0A3D8PP56-F1
#
_cell.length_a   1.000
_cell.length_b   1.000
_cell.length_c   1.000
_cell.angle_alpha   90.00
_cell.angle_beta   90.00
_cell.angle_gamma   90.00
#
_symmetry.space_group_name_H-M   'P 1'
#
loop_
_entity.id
_entity.type
_entity.pdbx_description
1 polymer ?
#
loop_
_entity_poly.entity_id
_entity_poly.type
_entity_poly.pdbx_seq_one_letter_code
_entity_poly.pdbx_strand_id
1 'polypeptide(L)'
;MENNTRIVTGEVRFSFVSLLKPREDQFGNEKYSATILVPKTDVQTKQRIDAAIEAAKQKGKSGNWNGIIPPVVAIPVHDGDGVKPSDGTEFGPECKGHWVFTATTGLDYPPKVVDANLNPIIDPTEVYSGMYGKIAVNFNPYSFSGKKGVGVYISTNVQKTRDGEPLGASAPAADSDFGPAQPQQGYGQPAPQQPQYQQVPPAQQPNYGQQPNYGQQPPVQQPQYQQAPPAQPGNPWEGTPLGAQPQGQPQQQQFDPITGAPINGGVYGL
;
A
#
# COMPACT_ATOMS: atom_id res chain seq x y z
N MET A 1 -13.81 -19.11 -30.83
CA MET A 1 -12.75 -18.73 -29.86
C MET A 1 -13.29 -17.54 -29.09
N GLU A 2 -13.31 -17.59 -27.76
CA GLU A 2 -13.63 -16.38 -26.98
C GLU A 2 -12.52 -15.34 -27.21
N ASN A 3 -12.92 -14.10 -27.49
CA ASN A 3 -12.01 -12.95 -27.57
C ASN A 3 -11.60 -12.53 -26.16
N ASN A 4 -10.83 -13.39 -25.49
CA ASN A 4 -10.45 -13.21 -24.10
C ASN A 4 -9.42 -12.08 -23.97
N THR A 5 -9.82 -11.01 -23.29
CA THR A 5 -9.01 -9.83 -23.01
C THR A 5 -8.16 -9.98 -21.74
N ARG A 6 -8.42 -11.03 -20.94
CA ARG A 6 -7.74 -11.31 -19.67
C ARG A 6 -6.72 -12.44 -19.83
N ILE A 7 -5.48 -12.17 -19.43
CA ILE A 7 -4.41 -13.17 -19.43
C ILE A 7 -3.77 -13.30 -18.04
N VAL A 8 -3.02 -14.38 -17.85
CA VAL A 8 -2.01 -14.49 -16.80
C VAL A 8 -0.64 -14.57 -17.48
N THR A 9 0.32 -13.80 -16.98
CA THR A 9 1.70 -13.80 -17.48
C THR A 9 2.43 -15.10 -17.10
N GLY A 10 3.55 -15.37 -17.77
CA GLY A 10 4.64 -16.16 -17.19
C GLY A 10 5.30 -15.42 -16.01
N GLU A 11 6.50 -15.86 -15.63
CA GLU A 11 7.29 -15.10 -14.65
C GLU A 11 7.78 -13.78 -15.27
N VAL A 12 7.50 -12.69 -14.58
CA VAL A 12 7.88 -11.32 -14.94
C VAL A 12 8.64 -10.68 -13.79
N ARG A 13 9.46 -9.67 -14.08
CA ARG A 13 10.01 -8.78 -13.05
C ARG A 13 9.07 -7.59 -12.88
N PHE A 14 8.84 -7.16 -11.64
CA PHE A 14 8.04 -5.96 -11.36
C PHE A 14 8.93 -4.75 -11.10
N SER A 15 8.52 -3.58 -11.57
CA SER A 15 9.13 -2.28 -11.29
C SER A 15 8.03 -1.27 -10.92
N PHE A 16 8.39 -0.17 -10.24
CA PHE A 16 7.45 0.85 -9.75
C PHE A 16 6.22 0.24 -9.01
N VAL A 17 6.46 -0.69 -8.11
CA VAL A 17 5.41 -1.44 -7.40
C VAL A 17 4.64 -0.55 -6.42
N SER A 18 3.31 -0.58 -6.54
CA SER A 18 2.33 0.07 -5.66
C SER A 18 1.10 -0.83 -5.54
N LEU A 19 1.31 -2.07 -5.07
CA LEU A 19 0.29 -3.13 -5.07
C LEU A 19 -0.46 -3.29 -3.73
N LEU A 20 0.21 -3.04 -2.60
CA LEU A 20 -0.41 -3.10 -1.26
C LEU A 20 -0.91 -1.73 -0.77
N LYS A 21 -0.32 -0.65 -1.29
CA LYS A 21 -0.76 0.74 -1.05
C LYS A 21 -0.88 1.44 -2.41
N PRO A 22 -1.95 2.21 -2.65
CA PRO A 22 -2.08 2.98 -3.86
C PRO A 22 -1.08 4.14 -3.87
N ARG A 23 -0.93 4.77 -5.04
CA ARG A 23 -0.17 6.01 -5.23
C ARG A 23 -0.98 6.95 -6.12
N GLU A 24 -0.90 8.24 -5.86
CA GLU A 24 -1.48 9.26 -6.75
C GLU A 24 -0.86 9.17 -8.15
N ASP A 25 -1.70 9.22 -9.18
CA ASP A 25 -1.27 9.43 -10.55
C ASP A 25 -1.06 10.93 -10.87
N GLN A 26 -0.56 11.22 -12.07
CA GLN A 26 -0.34 12.58 -12.57
C GLN A 26 -1.60 13.49 -12.62
N PHE A 27 -2.79 12.94 -12.32
CA PHE A 27 -4.06 13.65 -12.26
C PHE A 27 -4.64 13.67 -10.83
N GLY A 28 -3.88 13.28 -9.82
CA GLY A 28 -4.29 13.24 -8.40
C GLY A 28 -5.19 12.07 -8.03
N ASN A 29 -5.28 11.02 -8.84
CA ASN A 29 -6.10 9.85 -8.52
C ASN A 29 -5.24 8.75 -7.89
N GLU A 30 -5.56 8.34 -6.67
CA GLU A 30 -4.92 7.19 -6.04
C GLU A 30 -5.26 5.88 -6.78
N LYS A 31 -4.21 5.16 -7.21
CA LYS A 31 -4.33 3.89 -7.94
C LYS A 31 -3.32 2.87 -7.45
N TYR A 32 -3.71 1.61 -7.43
CA TYR A 32 -2.76 0.51 -7.37
C TYR A 32 -2.11 0.33 -8.75
N SER A 33 -0.81 0.09 -8.78
CA SER A 33 -0.06 0.01 -10.02
C SER A 33 1.19 -0.86 -9.90
N ALA A 34 1.63 -1.36 -11.05
CA ALA A 34 2.99 -1.88 -11.23
C ALA A 34 3.38 -1.76 -12.72
N THR A 35 4.66 -1.58 -12.98
CA THR A 35 5.26 -1.77 -14.30
C THR A 35 5.77 -3.20 -14.40
N ILE A 36 5.36 -3.90 -15.45
CA ILE A 36 5.61 -5.31 -15.70
C ILE A 36 6.68 -5.41 -16.79
N LEU A 37 7.73 -6.16 -16.50
CA LEU A 37 8.83 -6.45 -17.40
C LEU A 37 8.73 -7.92 -17.81
N VAL A 38 8.21 -8.18 -19.02
CA VAL A 38 8.13 -9.53 -19.59
C VAL A 38 9.42 -9.81 -20.35
N PRO A 39 10.22 -10.83 -20.01
CA PRO A 39 11.42 -11.15 -20.76
C PRO A 39 11.09 -11.40 -22.24
N LYS A 40 11.88 -10.86 -23.17
CA LYS A 40 11.68 -11.10 -24.62
C LYS A 40 11.79 -12.59 -25.01
N THR A 41 12.41 -13.41 -24.16
CA THR A 41 12.46 -14.87 -24.26
C THR A 41 11.12 -15.55 -23.96
N ASP A 42 10.20 -14.94 -23.19
CA ASP A 42 8.84 -15.46 -22.99
C ASP A 42 7.92 -15.06 -24.15
N VAL A 43 8.19 -15.69 -25.30
CA VAL A 43 7.40 -15.54 -26.52
C VAL A 43 5.94 -15.97 -26.33
N GLN A 44 5.65 -16.88 -25.39
CA GLN A 44 4.28 -17.35 -25.15
C GLN A 44 3.45 -16.28 -24.45
N THR A 45 4.00 -15.61 -23.43
CA THR A 45 3.32 -14.48 -22.77
C THR A 45 3.16 -13.31 -23.74
N LYS A 46 4.16 -13.02 -24.58
CA LYS A 46 4.02 -11.99 -25.63
C LYS A 46 2.90 -12.30 -26.62
N GLN A 47 2.79 -13.54 -27.11
CA GLN A 47 1.70 -13.97 -27.97
C GLN A 47 0.31 -13.84 -27.30
N ARG A 48 0.19 -14.20 -26.01
CA ARG A 48 -1.06 -14.01 -25.24
C ARG A 48 -1.41 -12.53 -25.07
N ILE A 49 -0.42 -11.67 -24.84
CA ILE A 49 -0.59 -10.20 -24.78
C ILE A 49 -1.11 -9.67 -26.11
N ASP A 50 -0.49 -10.04 -27.23
CA ASP A 50 -0.87 -9.56 -28.56
C ASP A 50 -2.30 -10.01 -28.94
N ALA A 51 -2.65 -11.26 -28.66
CA ALA A 51 -4.00 -11.78 -28.85
C ALA A 51 -5.03 -11.03 -27.98
N ALA A 52 -4.70 -10.70 -26.73
CA ALA A 52 -5.57 -9.93 -25.84
C ALA A 52 -5.73 -8.46 -26.29
N ILE A 53 -4.69 -7.86 -26.89
CA ILE A 53 -4.76 -6.52 -27.50
C ILE A 53 -5.68 -6.52 -28.73
N GLU A 54 -5.59 -7.52 -29.61
CA GLU A 54 -6.51 -7.65 -30.74
C GLU A 54 -7.95 -7.89 -30.29
N ALA A 55 -8.17 -8.75 -29.28
CA ALA A 55 -9.46 -8.92 -28.65
C ALA A 55 -10.01 -7.59 -28.07
N ALA A 56 -9.16 -6.80 -27.42
CA ALA A 56 -9.51 -5.48 -26.90
C ALA A 56 -9.87 -4.48 -28.00
N LYS A 57 -9.18 -4.51 -29.15
CA LYS A 57 -9.53 -3.70 -30.33
C LYS A 57 -10.89 -4.08 -30.91
N GLN A 58 -11.21 -5.36 -31.03
CA GLN A 58 -12.53 -5.80 -31.49
C GLN A 58 -13.63 -5.40 -30.49
N LYS A 59 -13.39 -5.56 -29.18
CA LYS A 59 -14.28 -5.07 -28.11
C LYS A 59 -14.50 -3.55 -28.20
N GLY A 60 -13.45 -2.80 -28.53
CA GLY A 60 -13.50 -1.34 -28.74
C GLY A 60 -14.37 -0.97 -29.93
N LYS A 61 -14.21 -1.69 -31.05
CA LYS A 61 -15.04 -1.57 -32.26
C LYS A 61 -16.52 -1.72 -31.95
N SER A 62 -16.91 -2.79 -31.24
CA SER A 62 -18.30 -3.09 -30.91
C SER A 62 -18.92 -2.19 -29.83
N GLY A 63 -18.09 -1.46 -29.08
CA GLY A 63 -18.53 -0.53 -28.03
C GLY A 63 -17.97 0.87 -28.24
N ASN A 64 -17.01 1.24 -27.39
CA ASN A 64 -16.56 2.61 -27.13
C ASN A 64 -16.02 3.40 -28.33
N TRP A 65 -15.85 2.78 -29.51
CA TRP A 65 -15.28 3.43 -30.69
C TRP A 65 -16.25 3.66 -31.86
N ASN A 66 -17.55 3.40 -31.69
CA ASN A 66 -18.61 3.63 -32.68
C ASN A 66 -18.43 2.80 -33.98
N GLY A 67 -18.18 1.50 -33.86
CA GLY A 67 -18.10 0.57 -34.99
C GLY A 67 -16.77 0.60 -35.77
N ILE A 68 -15.88 1.57 -35.49
CA ILE A 68 -14.65 1.81 -36.25
C ILE A 68 -13.42 1.67 -35.34
N ILE A 69 -12.48 0.81 -35.71
CA ILE A 69 -11.15 0.74 -35.09
C ILE A 69 -10.30 1.88 -35.68
N PRO A 70 -9.67 2.73 -34.85
CA PRO A 70 -8.74 3.76 -35.33
C PRO A 70 -7.60 3.18 -36.18
N PRO A 71 -7.14 3.84 -37.26
CA PRO A 71 -6.00 3.37 -38.05
C PRO A 71 -4.72 3.20 -37.23
N VAL A 72 -4.52 4.06 -36.23
CA VAL A 72 -3.47 3.95 -35.23
C VAL A 72 -4.14 3.85 -33.86
N VAL A 73 -3.98 2.71 -33.19
CA VAL A 73 -4.47 2.46 -31.83
C VAL A 73 -3.30 2.62 -30.88
N ALA A 74 -3.44 3.43 -29.83
CA ALA A 74 -2.44 3.47 -28.77
C ALA A 74 -2.37 2.11 -28.06
N ILE A 75 -1.21 1.46 -28.11
CA ILE A 75 -0.93 0.16 -27.50
C ILE A 75 -0.03 0.39 -26.27
N PRO A 76 -0.33 -0.22 -25.11
CA PRO A 76 0.34 0.09 -23.85
C PRO A 76 1.59 -0.77 -23.59
N VAL A 77 2.09 -1.46 -24.62
CA VAL A 77 3.24 -2.37 -24.55
C VAL A 77 4.37 -1.78 -25.39
N HIS A 78 5.53 -1.66 -24.77
CA HIS A 78 6.69 -0.97 -25.32
C HIS A 78 7.91 -1.89 -25.35
N ASP A 79 8.85 -1.57 -26.23
CA ASP A 79 10.15 -2.24 -26.28
C ASP A 79 11.10 -1.57 -25.27
N GLY A 80 11.50 -2.30 -24.22
CA GLY A 80 12.40 -1.81 -23.18
C GLY A 80 13.84 -1.61 -23.64
N ASP A 81 14.23 -2.15 -24.80
CA ASP A 81 15.54 -1.84 -25.42
C ASP A 81 15.55 -0.49 -26.13
N GLY A 82 14.37 0.03 -26.50
CA GLY A 82 14.20 1.30 -27.20
C GLY A 82 14.00 2.52 -26.30
N VAL A 83 13.24 3.48 -26.81
CA VAL A 83 12.93 4.76 -26.14
C VAL A 83 11.47 4.86 -25.74
N LYS A 84 11.20 5.63 -24.67
CA LYS A 84 9.84 5.89 -24.19
C LYS A 84 9.05 6.73 -25.21
N PRO A 85 7.83 6.34 -25.61
CA PRO A 85 7.00 7.12 -26.53
C PRO A 85 6.55 8.50 -26.01
N SER A 86 6.74 8.78 -24.71
CA SER A 86 6.38 10.06 -24.07
C SER A 86 7.34 11.20 -24.39
N ASP A 87 8.65 10.91 -24.38
CA ASP A 87 9.71 11.92 -24.30
C ASP A 87 10.96 11.54 -25.12
N GLY A 88 11.02 10.34 -25.71
CA GLY A 88 12.16 9.87 -26.51
C GLY A 88 13.39 9.48 -25.69
N THR A 89 13.34 9.51 -24.37
CA THR A 89 14.46 9.04 -23.52
C THR A 89 14.42 7.53 -23.34
N GLU A 90 15.58 6.89 -23.21
CA GLU A 90 15.68 5.43 -23.03
C GLU A 90 14.88 4.92 -21.83
N PHE A 91 14.43 3.66 -21.88
CA PHE A 91 13.99 2.98 -20.67
C PHE A 91 15.18 2.69 -19.73
N GLY A 92 14.89 2.52 -18.44
CA GLY A 92 15.90 2.19 -17.44
C GLY A 92 16.63 0.86 -17.73
N PRO A 93 17.83 0.65 -17.17
CA PRO A 93 18.64 -0.54 -17.45
C PRO A 93 17.91 -1.85 -17.12
N GLU A 94 17.00 -1.84 -16.15
CA GLU A 94 16.15 -2.98 -15.78
C GLU A 94 15.19 -3.43 -16.88
N CYS A 95 14.86 -2.53 -17.83
CA CYS A 95 13.94 -2.78 -18.93
C CYS A 95 14.60 -3.43 -20.15
N LYS A 96 15.94 -3.40 -20.26
CA LYS A 96 16.66 -3.98 -21.41
C LYS A 96 16.37 -5.49 -21.51
N GLY A 97 16.16 -5.98 -22.72
CA GLY A 97 15.74 -7.36 -23.01
C GLY A 97 14.29 -7.70 -22.63
N HIS A 98 13.45 -6.72 -22.26
CA HIS A 98 12.06 -6.94 -21.84
C HIS A 98 11.04 -6.18 -22.70
N TRP A 99 9.81 -6.69 -22.74
CA TRP A 99 8.61 -5.93 -23.09
C TRP A 99 8.08 -5.25 -21.84
N VAL A 100 7.78 -3.96 -21.93
CA VAL A 100 7.42 -3.11 -20.79
C VAL A 100 5.98 -2.64 -20.93
N PHE A 101 5.18 -2.79 -19.88
CA PHE A 101 3.86 -2.14 -19.78
C PHE A 101 3.49 -1.84 -18.32
N THR A 102 2.70 -0.81 -18.09
CA THR A 102 2.18 -0.49 -16.75
C THR A 102 0.73 -0.92 -16.65
N ALA A 103 0.40 -1.70 -15.61
CA ALA A 103 -0.96 -2.09 -15.29
C ALA A 103 -1.46 -1.32 -14.06
N THR A 104 -2.71 -0.89 -14.08
CA THR A 104 -3.32 -0.12 -12.96
C THR A 104 -4.68 -0.68 -12.54
N THR A 105 -5.12 -0.40 -11.31
CA THR A 105 -6.52 -0.58 -10.87
C THR A 105 -6.89 0.49 -9.84
N GLY A 106 -8.19 0.81 -9.75
CA GLY A 106 -8.72 1.79 -8.81
C GLY A 106 -8.85 1.25 -7.39
N LEU A 107 -9.19 2.13 -6.44
CA LEU A 107 -9.30 1.80 -5.02
C LEU A 107 -10.36 0.73 -4.71
N ASP A 108 -11.47 0.71 -5.45
CA ASP A 108 -12.58 -0.24 -5.25
C ASP A 108 -12.21 -1.71 -5.55
N TYR A 109 -11.12 -1.93 -6.29
CA TYR A 109 -10.68 -3.24 -6.75
C TYR A 109 -9.19 -3.46 -6.43
N PRO A 110 -8.81 -3.54 -5.14
CA PRO A 110 -7.43 -3.69 -4.72
C PRO A 110 -6.85 -5.05 -5.17
N PRO A 111 -5.59 -5.11 -5.63
CA PRO A 111 -4.95 -6.37 -5.99
C PRO A 111 -4.80 -7.30 -4.79
N LYS A 112 -5.14 -8.58 -4.96
CA LYS A 112 -4.79 -9.67 -4.05
C LYS A 112 -3.37 -10.11 -4.36
N VAL A 113 -2.43 -9.81 -3.48
CA VAL A 113 -1.03 -10.25 -3.58
C VAL A 113 -0.85 -11.52 -2.75
N VAL A 114 -0.30 -12.57 -3.36
CA VAL A 114 -0.09 -13.88 -2.72
C VAL A 114 1.32 -14.43 -2.94
N ASP A 115 1.75 -15.35 -2.08
CA ASP A 115 3.01 -16.08 -2.21
C ASP A 115 2.93 -17.25 -3.22
N ALA A 116 4.02 -18.01 -3.32
CA ALA A 116 4.10 -19.21 -4.16
C ALA A 116 3.07 -20.30 -3.77
N ASN A 117 2.65 -20.34 -2.50
CA ASN A 117 1.68 -21.27 -1.93
C ASN A 117 0.22 -20.73 -1.93
N LEU A 118 0.00 -19.53 -2.50
CA LEU A 118 -1.27 -18.80 -2.55
C LEU A 118 -1.75 -18.21 -1.21
N ASN A 119 -0.87 -18.09 -0.21
CA ASN A 119 -1.17 -17.34 1.01
C ASN A 119 -1.15 -15.83 0.74
N PRO A 120 -2.06 -15.02 1.31
CA PRO A 120 -2.01 -13.56 1.19
C PRO A 120 -0.72 -12.97 1.79
N ILE A 121 -0.04 -12.12 1.03
CA ILE A 121 1.11 -11.34 1.53
C ILE A 121 0.59 -10.01 2.06
N ILE A 122 0.76 -9.80 3.37
CA ILE A 122 0.39 -8.55 4.07
C ILE A 122 1.61 -7.69 4.42
N ASP A 123 2.81 -8.27 4.44
CA ASP A 123 4.05 -7.57 4.77
C ASP A 123 4.49 -6.71 3.58
N PRO A 124 4.64 -5.38 3.75
CA PRO A 124 5.11 -4.51 2.68
C PRO A 124 6.58 -4.71 2.30
N THR A 125 7.39 -5.33 3.15
CA THR A 125 8.79 -5.66 2.83
C THR A 125 8.89 -6.80 1.80
N GLU A 126 7.90 -7.69 1.76
CA GLU A 126 7.82 -8.79 0.80
C GLU A 126 7.44 -8.34 -0.63
N VAL A 127 6.79 -7.17 -0.77
CA VAL A 127 6.18 -6.69 -2.03
C VAL A 127 6.85 -5.41 -2.52
N TYR A 128 7.96 -5.55 -3.25
CA TYR A 128 8.84 -4.46 -3.66
C TYR A 128 9.16 -4.46 -5.16
N SER A 129 9.54 -3.30 -5.69
CA SER A 129 10.09 -3.17 -7.05
C SER A 129 11.37 -3.99 -7.15
N GLY A 130 11.49 -4.89 -8.12
CA GLY A 130 12.62 -5.80 -8.29
C GLY A 130 12.28 -7.27 -8.09
N MET A 131 11.21 -7.57 -7.33
CA MET A 131 10.70 -8.93 -7.13
C MET A 131 10.21 -9.57 -8.43
N TYR A 132 10.09 -10.90 -8.44
CA TYR A 132 9.57 -11.67 -9.57
C TYR A 132 8.24 -12.34 -9.21
N GLY A 133 7.41 -12.54 -10.23
CA GLY A 133 6.12 -13.18 -10.04
C GLY A 133 5.26 -13.28 -11.28
N LYS A 134 3.97 -13.52 -11.09
CA LYS A 134 2.95 -13.62 -12.14
C LYS A 134 1.83 -12.65 -11.84
N ILE A 135 1.20 -12.11 -12.88
CA ILE A 135 0.07 -11.19 -12.72
C ILE A 135 -1.07 -11.53 -13.68
N ALA A 136 -2.30 -11.46 -13.16
CA ALA A 136 -3.49 -11.47 -13.97
C ALA A 136 -3.81 -10.04 -14.44
N VAL A 137 -3.73 -9.80 -15.75
CA VAL A 137 -4.03 -8.50 -16.37
C VAL A 137 -5.16 -8.61 -17.38
N ASN A 138 -5.87 -7.51 -17.60
CA ASN A 138 -6.93 -7.42 -18.59
C ASN A 138 -6.71 -6.20 -19.51
N PHE A 139 -6.78 -6.43 -20.82
CA PHE A 139 -6.63 -5.41 -21.86
C PHE A 139 -8.01 -4.87 -22.25
N ASN A 140 -8.32 -3.61 -21.96
CA ASN A 140 -9.62 -3.02 -22.31
C ASN A 140 -9.45 -1.81 -23.24
N PRO A 141 -10.39 -1.61 -24.18
CA PRO A 141 -10.45 -0.38 -24.98
C PRO A 141 -10.87 0.80 -24.10
N TYR A 142 -10.19 1.94 -24.24
CA TYR A 142 -10.61 3.22 -23.69
C TYR A 142 -10.93 4.23 -24.80
N SER A 143 -11.72 5.24 -24.44
CA SER A 143 -11.92 6.46 -25.20
C SER A 143 -11.97 7.60 -24.19
N PHE A 144 -10.91 8.40 -24.12
CA PHE A 144 -10.75 9.46 -23.11
C PHE A 144 -10.18 10.72 -23.75
N SER A 145 -10.83 11.86 -23.56
CA SER A 145 -10.44 13.16 -24.15
C SER A 145 -10.08 13.07 -25.64
N GLY A 146 -10.93 12.40 -26.42
CA GLY A 146 -10.76 12.16 -27.86
C GLY A 146 -9.73 11.08 -28.24
N LYS A 147 -8.88 10.63 -27.32
CA LYS A 147 -7.89 9.56 -27.56
C LYS A 147 -8.52 8.19 -27.39
N LYS A 148 -8.38 7.32 -28.39
CA LYS A 148 -8.80 5.91 -28.39
C LYS A 148 -7.57 5.00 -28.33
N GLY A 149 -7.60 3.98 -27.47
CA GLY A 149 -6.47 3.08 -27.25
C GLY A 149 -6.82 1.87 -26.40
N VAL A 150 -5.85 1.00 -26.15
CA VAL A 150 -5.98 -0.14 -25.23
C VAL A 150 -5.22 0.20 -23.94
N GLY A 151 -5.87 0.04 -22.79
CA GLY A 151 -5.25 0.13 -21.46
C GLY A 151 -5.03 -1.25 -20.86
N VAL A 152 -4.00 -1.39 -20.01
CA VAL A 152 -3.78 -2.59 -19.20
C VAL A 152 -4.26 -2.34 -17.77
N TYR A 153 -5.11 -3.23 -17.29
CA TYR A 153 -5.68 -3.16 -15.97
C TYR A 153 -5.26 -4.39 -15.15
N ILE A 154 -4.92 -4.20 -13.88
CA ILE A 154 -4.69 -5.31 -12.95
C ILE A 154 -6.05 -5.98 -12.75
N SER A 155 -6.17 -7.27 -13.09
CA SER A 155 -7.48 -7.92 -13.09
C SER A 155 -7.97 -8.28 -11.69
N THR A 156 -7.08 -8.82 -10.84
CA THR A 156 -7.38 -9.13 -9.43
C THR A 156 -6.18 -9.67 -8.66
N ASN A 157 -5.35 -10.53 -9.28
CA ASN A 157 -4.37 -11.33 -8.56
C ASN A 157 -2.93 -11.06 -9.03
N VAL A 158 -2.01 -10.98 -8.07
CA VAL A 158 -0.55 -10.98 -8.25
C VAL A 158 0.02 -12.10 -7.39
N GLN A 159 0.88 -12.94 -7.94
CA GLN A 159 1.62 -13.97 -7.20
C GLN A 159 3.10 -13.62 -7.21
N LYS A 160 3.73 -13.41 -6.05
CA LYS A 160 5.19 -13.42 -5.90
C LYS A 160 5.69 -14.85 -6.08
N THR A 161 6.68 -15.07 -6.96
CA THR A 161 7.28 -16.39 -7.15
C THR A 161 8.64 -16.51 -6.46
N ARG A 162 9.42 -15.43 -6.45
CA ARG A 162 10.73 -15.34 -5.78
C ARG A 162 11.20 -13.90 -5.66
N ASP A 163 12.21 -13.71 -4.83
CA ASP A 163 12.93 -12.46 -4.71
C ASP A 163 13.81 -12.13 -5.93
N GLY A 164 14.22 -10.87 -5.97
CA GLY A 164 15.14 -10.32 -6.94
C GLY A 164 15.90 -9.14 -6.32
N GLU A 165 16.90 -8.62 -7.03
CA GLU A 165 17.56 -7.39 -6.61
C GLU A 165 16.52 -6.24 -6.55
N PRO A 166 16.42 -5.48 -5.46
CA PRO A 166 15.50 -4.35 -5.35
C PRO A 166 15.80 -3.25 -6.39
N LEU A 167 14.76 -2.65 -6.94
CA LEU A 167 14.84 -1.62 -7.97
C LEU A 167 14.34 -0.26 -7.44
N GLY A 168 15.11 0.79 -7.73
CA GLY A 168 14.86 2.15 -7.26
C GLY A 168 15.65 2.47 -6.00
N ALA A 169 15.32 3.59 -5.34
CA ALA A 169 15.98 3.98 -4.10
C ALA A 169 15.55 3.05 -2.94
N SER A 170 16.31 1.99 -2.71
CA SER A 170 16.36 1.38 -1.38
C SER A 170 16.73 2.46 -0.37
N ALA A 171 16.06 2.47 0.80
CA ALA A 171 16.62 3.17 1.94
C ALA A 171 18.03 2.60 2.21
N PRO A 172 19.04 3.43 2.52
CA PRO A 172 20.32 2.92 2.99
C PRO A 172 20.12 1.94 4.15
N ALA A 173 21.02 0.97 4.26
CA ALA A 173 20.96 0.02 5.36
C ALA A 173 21.17 0.76 6.69
N ALA A 174 20.49 0.33 7.76
CA ALA A 174 20.48 1.07 9.03
C ALA A 174 21.87 1.22 9.66
N ASP A 175 22.81 0.33 9.35
CA ASP A 175 24.23 0.44 9.73
C ASP A 175 24.96 1.59 9.01
N SER A 176 24.49 1.97 7.82
CA SER A 176 25.00 3.09 7.02
C SER A 176 24.48 4.44 7.53
N ASP A 177 23.26 4.47 8.08
CA ASP A 177 22.65 5.67 8.67
C ASP A 177 23.06 5.91 10.13
N PHE A 178 23.12 4.84 10.94
CA PHE A 178 23.30 4.94 12.40
C PHE A 178 24.67 4.44 12.90
N GLY A 179 25.45 3.78 12.04
CA GLY A 179 26.72 3.16 12.41
C GLY A 179 26.56 1.93 13.34
N PRO A 180 27.67 1.28 13.73
CA PRO A 180 27.65 0.26 14.77
C PRO A 180 27.28 0.92 16.10
N ALA A 181 26.36 0.30 16.84
CA ALA A 181 25.93 0.76 18.16
C ALA A 181 27.16 1.01 19.05
N GLN A 182 27.36 2.28 19.44
CA GLN A 182 28.44 2.63 20.35
C GLN A 182 28.22 1.87 21.66
N PRO A 183 29.22 1.13 22.18
CA PRO A 183 29.09 0.48 23.48
C PRO A 183 28.88 1.58 24.51
N GLN A 184 27.68 1.63 25.08
CA GLN A 184 27.30 2.61 26.09
C GLN A 184 28.28 2.48 27.25
N GLN A 185 29.22 3.42 27.36
CA GLN A 185 30.12 3.47 28.51
C GLN A 185 29.23 3.63 29.74
N GLY A 186 29.14 2.56 30.53
CA GLY A 186 28.48 2.63 31.81
C GLY A 186 29.17 3.71 32.63
N TYR A 187 28.46 4.81 32.91
CA TYR A 187 28.90 5.79 33.88
C TYR A 187 29.02 5.06 35.22
N GLY A 188 30.23 4.61 35.53
CA GLY A 188 30.52 3.88 36.75
C GLY A 188 30.18 4.79 37.93
N GLN A 189 29.19 4.38 38.74
CA GLN A 189 29.00 5.03 40.03
C GLN A 189 30.29 4.87 40.83
N PRO A 190 30.86 5.97 41.37
CA PRO A 190 32.07 5.88 42.16
C PRO A 190 31.81 5.03 43.40
N ALA A 191 32.57 3.94 43.55
CA ALA A 191 32.46 3.07 44.71
C ALA A 191 32.85 3.84 45.98
N PRO A 192 32.06 3.76 47.08
CA PRO A 192 32.38 4.45 48.31
C PRO A 192 33.65 3.86 48.94
N GLN A 193 34.66 4.70 49.12
CA GLN A 193 35.92 4.32 49.75
C GLN A 193 35.71 4.08 51.25
N GLN A 194 36.00 2.87 51.72
CA GLN A 194 36.01 2.57 53.16
C GLN A 194 37.38 2.97 53.77
N PRO A 195 37.43 3.71 54.89
CA PRO A 195 38.68 4.01 55.57
C PRO A 195 39.26 2.76 56.26
N GLN A 196 40.52 2.44 56.00
CA GLN A 196 41.27 1.51 56.85
C GLN A 196 41.62 2.18 58.18
N TYR A 197 41.17 1.58 59.29
CA TYR A 197 41.64 1.91 60.63
C TYR A 197 42.69 0.89 61.09
N GLN A 198 43.80 1.42 61.63
CA GLN A 198 44.89 0.62 62.18
C GLN A 198 44.52 0.01 63.53
N GLN A 199 45.01 -1.20 63.78
CA GLN A 199 44.70 -1.98 64.99
C GLN A 199 45.52 -1.47 66.20
N VAL A 200 44.90 -1.44 67.38
CA VAL A 200 45.55 -1.14 68.67
C VAL A 200 45.27 -2.28 69.66
N PRO A 201 46.26 -2.76 70.46
CA PRO A 201 46.08 -3.93 71.34
C PRO A 201 45.16 -3.71 72.57
N PRO A 202 44.73 -4.78 73.27
CA PRO A 202 43.52 -4.76 74.11
C PRO A 202 43.74 -4.41 75.60
N ALA A 203 42.67 -3.92 76.23
CA ALA A 203 42.48 -3.82 77.68
C ALA A 203 41.24 -4.61 78.13
N GLN A 204 41.16 -4.96 79.42
CA GLN A 204 40.34 -6.09 79.92
C GLN A 204 39.04 -5.67 80.65
N GLN A 205 37.96 -6.44 80.42
CA GLN A 205 36.84 -6.77 81.35
C GLN A 205 35.94 -5.63 81.92
N PRO A 206 34.76 -5.93 82.54
CA PRO A 206 34.05 -7.22 82.71
C PRO A 206 32.56 -7.27 82.26
N ASN A 207 32.15 -8.51 82.01
CA ASN A 207 30.82 -9.13 81.98
C ASN A 207 29.64 -8.51 82.79
N TYR A 208 28.55 -8.17 82.07
CA TYR A 208 27.11 -8.35 82.36
C TYR A 208 26.32 -8.17 81.02
N GLY A 209 25.09 -8.66 80.78
CA GLY A 209 24.26 -9.65 81.47
C GLY A 209 22.79 -9.70 80.94
N GLN A 210 22.23 -10.92 80.74
CA GLN A 210 20.80 -11.27 80.50
C GLN A 210 20.04 -10.84 79.20
N GLN A 211 19.57 -11.86 78.45
CA GLN A 211 18.21 -12.14 77.89
C GLN A 211 17.25 -11.06 77.30
N PRO A 212 16.20 -11.42 76.51
CA PRO A 212 15.90 -12.68 75.79
C PRO A 212 15.44 -12.53 74.31
N ASN A 213 15.20 -13.68 73.65
CA ASN A 213 14.68 -13.82 72.29
C ASN A 213 13.13 -13.82 72.20
N TYR A 214 12.57 -12.88 71.41
CA TYR A 214 11.26 -12.90 70.73
C TYR A 214 11.42 -11.95 69.51
N GLY A 215 10.81 -12.10 68.34
CA GLY A 215 9.73 -12.93 67.82
C GLY A 215 9.36 -12.36 66.43
N GLN A 216 8.78 -13.16 65.54
CA GLN A 216 8.53 -12.83 64.12
C GLN A 216 7.74 -11.51 63.92
N GLN A 217 8.12 -10.68 62.93
CA GLN A 217 7.28 -9.57 62.43
C GLN A 217 6.62 -9.94 61.08
N PRO A 218 5.34 -9.61 60.87
CA PRO A 218 4.59 -9.97 59.65
C PRO A 218 4.92 -9.05 58.44
N PRO A 219 4.63 -9.50 57.21
CA PRO A 219 4.90 -8.73 55.99
C PRO A 219 4.03 -7.46 55.90
N VAL A 220 4.69 -6.33 55.65
CA VAL A 220 4.03 -5.05 55.34
C VAL A 220 3.48 -5.05 53.92
N GLN A 221 2.19 -4.75 53.78
CA GLN A 221 1.51 -4.59 52.50
C GLN A 221 1.90 -3.24 51.86
N GLN A 222 2.26 -3.25 50.58
CA GLN A 222 2.45 -2.02 49.81
C GLN A 222 1.11 -1.47 49.33
N PRO A 223 0.87 -0.13 49.33
CA PRO A 223 -0.35 0.45 48.84
C PRO A 223 -0.46 0.33 47.31
N GLN A 224 -1.53 -0.31 46.85
CA GLN A 224 -1.86 -0.48 45.44
C GLN A 224 -2.45 0.82 44.87
N TYR A 225 -1.64 1.62 44.18
CA TYR A 225 -2.13 2.79 43.44
C TYR A 225 -2.98 2.34 42.25
N GLN A 226 -4.30 2.55 42.34
CA GLN A 226 -5.22 2.39 41.21
C GLN A 226 -4.94 3.50 40.19
N GLN A 227 -4.27 3.17 39.08
CA GLN A 227 -4.16 4.07 37.94
C GLN A 227 -5.51 4.11 37.21
N ALA A 228 -6.11 5.30 37.14
CA ALA A 228 -7.27 5.52 36.31
C ALA A 228 -6.88 5.38 34.82
N PRO A 229 -7.74 4.79 33.96
CA PRO A 229 -7.44 4.67 32.54
C PRO A 229 -7.39 6.07 31.88
N PRO A 230 -6.50 6.30 30.90
CA PRO A 230 -6.44 7.58 30.19
C PRO A 230 -7.70 7.81 29.36
N ALA A 231 -8.23 9.04 29.40
CA ALA A 231 -9.38 9.44 28.60
C ALA A 231 -9.01 9.46 27.10
N GLN A 232 -9.81 8.80 26.27
CA GLN A 232 -9.70 8.92 24.82
C GLN A 232 -10.28 10.27 24.34
N PRO A 233 -9.66 10.96 23.37
CA PRO A 233 -10.34 12.00 22.61
C PRO A 233 -11.45 11.38 21.76
N GLY A 234 -12.68 11.88 21.88
CA GLY A 234 -13.85 11.28 21.22
C GLY A 234 -13.94 11.58 19.72
N ASN A 235 -14.33 10.57 18.94
CA ASN A 235 -14.82 10.75 17.57
C ASN A 235 -16.15 11.53 17.59
N PRO A 236 -16.35 12.56 16.73
CA PRO A 236 -17.59 13.34 16.71
C PRO A 236 -18.73 12.75 15.84
N TRP A 237 -18.65 11.49 15.40
CA TRP A 237 -19.65 10.89 14.50
C TRP A 237 -19.94 9.40 14.79
N GLU A 238 -20.79 9.16 15.80
CA GLU A 238 -21.63 7.96 16.07
C GLU A 238 -22.24 8.20 17.48
N GLY A 239 -23.53 8.06 17.77
CA GLY A 239 -24.73 7.75 16.98
C GLY A 239 -25.80 7.19 17.93
N THR A 240 -26.95 7.87 18.11
CA THR A 240 -28.06 7.37 18.96
C THR A 240 -29.43 7.54 18.28
N PRO A 241 -30.41 6.67 18.60
CA PRO A 241 -31.41 6.26 17.63
C PRO A 241 -32.73 7.03 17.74
N LEU A 242 -33.48 7.09 16.64
CA LEU A 242 -34.93 7.30 16.65
C LEU A 242 -35.54 6.85 15.32
N GLY A 243 -36.58 6.01 15.39
CA GLY A 243 -37.46 5.77 14.25
C GLY A 243 -38.46 6.91 14.11
N ALA A 244 -38.63 7.43 12.89
CA ALA A 244 -39.69 8.37 12.53
C ALA A 244 -40.05 8.22 11.04
N GLN A 245 -41.30 8.54 10.71
CA GLN A 245 -41.90 8.37 9.39
C GLN A 245 -41.34 9.35 8.33
N PRO A 246 -41.49 9.04 7.02
CA PRO A 246 -41.02 9.95 5.97
C PRO A 246 -41.88 11.23 5.92
N GLN A 247 -41.26 12.38 6.17
CA GLN A 247 -41.80 13.70 5.82
C GLN A 247 -41.26 14.13 4.43
N GLY A 248 -42.13 14.73 3.63
CA GLY A 248 -41.86 15.05 2.22
C GLY A 248 -40.83 16.17 2.03
N GLN A 249 -40.12 16.13 0.90
CA GLN A 249 -39.23 17.20 0.47
C GLN A 249 -40.04 18.45 0.07
N PRO A 250 -39.61 19.67 0.44
CA PRO A 250 -40.16 20.89 -0.15
C PRO A 250 -39.69 21.03 -1.60
N GLN A 251 -40.62 21.20 -2.54
CA GLN A 251 -40.29 21.52 -3.92
C GLN A 251 -39.60 22.88 -4.00
N GLN A 252 -38.45 22.94 -4.67
CA GLN A 252 -37.79 24.21 -4.97
C GLN A 252 -38.62 24.98 -6.00
N GLN A 253 -39.00 26.22 -5.67
CA GLN A 253 -39.65 27.12 -6.62
C GLN A 253 -38.63 27.54 -7.68
N GLN A 254 -38.88 27.16 -8.93
CA GLN A 254 -38.10 27.64 -10.07
C GLN A 254 -38.56 29.05 -10.45
N PHE A 255 -37.63 29.92 -10.79
CA PHE A 255 -37.90 31.30 -11.21
C PHE A 255 -37.53 31.48 -12.68
N ASP A 256 -38.28 32.31 -13.40
CA ASP A 256 -37.99 32.64 -14.78
C ASP A 256 -36.71 33.51 -14.87
N PRO A 257 -35.69 33.11 -15.65
CA PRO A 257 -34.38 33.78 -15.65
C PRO A 257 -34.36 35.13 -16.37
N ILE A 258 -35.45 35.53 -17.04
CA ILE A 258 -35.57 36.82 -17.74
C ILE A 258 -36.40 37.82 -16.92
N THR A 259 -37.39 37.34 -16.16
CA THR A 259 -38.38 38.19 -15.46
C THR A 259 -38.35 38.09 -13.93
N GLY A 260 -37.67 37.10 -13.35
CA GLY A 260 -37.54 36.94 -11.90
C GLY A 260 -38.83 36.52 -11.17
N ALA A 261 -39.90 36.19 -11.89
CA ALA A 261 -41.16 35.73 -11.33
C ALA A 261 -41.11 34.21 -11.00
N PRO A 262 -41.78 33.74 -9.93
CA PRO A 262 -41.86 32.31 -9.61
C PRO A 262 -42.73 31.56 -10.64
N ILE A 263 -42.18 30.50 -11.22
CA ILE A 263 -42.86 29.60 -12.15
C ILE A 263 -43.72 28.62 -11.35
N ASN A 264 -44.94 29.03 -11.02
CA ASN A 264 -45.86 28.20 -10.27
C ASN A 264 -46.60 27.23 -11.22
N GLY A 265 -46.00 26.06 -11.44
CA GLY A 265 -46.52 25.06 -12.39
C GLY A 265 -47.79 24.37 -11.89
N GLY A 266 -48.92 24.61 -12.58
CA GLY A 266 -50.20 23.99 -12.23
C GLY A 266 -51.22 24.03 -13.37
N VAL A 267 -51.13 23.09 -14.32
CA VAL A 267 -52.25 22.72 -15.21
C VAL A 267 -52.39 21.21 -15.21
N TYR A 268 -53.41 20.73 -14.48
CA TYR A 268 -54.05 19.44 -14.74
C TYR A 268 -55.06 19.65 -15.88
N GLY A 269 -55.11 18.74 -16.85
CA GLY A 269 -56.32 18.53 -17.67
C GLY A 269 -56.11 18.37 -19.17
N LEU A 270 -56.41 17.13 -19.62
CA LEU A 270 -56.83 16.72 -20.97
C LEU A 270 -55.82 16.85 -22.12
#